data_AF-R6YPU3-F1
#
_entry.id   AF-R6YPU3-F1
#
_cell.length_a   1.000
_cell.length_b   1.000
_cell.length_c   1.000
_cell.angle_alpha   90.00
_cell.angle_beta   90.00
_cell.angle_gamma   90.00
#
_symmetry.space_group_name_H-M   'P 1'
#
loop_
_entity.id
_entity.type
_entity.pdbx_description
1 polymer ?
#
loop_
_entity_poly.entity_id
_entity_poly.type
_entity_poly.pdbx_seq_one_letter_code
_entity_poly.pdbx_strand_id
1 'polypeptide(L)'
;MTTLFDQIIIYLLCASFWFSKSVSFATVTLFLSVLLCGNLISLSNSSKFCFGLFGGFVALSFALPDLFYFYPFIIYEIEGKTTQKKYIFVLMSFCELLHLYLFPVSLWLYSLLLFGLAFQLQNTTEKKDYWKQKYRQTRNENYEHSYDLMEKNKALRQNQDYEIHLATLKERNRIAREIHDNVGHLLSRSLLQTGALQVMNHDTSLDVPLRTLKDSLDTAMTSIRNSVHDLHDESIHLQTALSDLQKEASDLTVSLHYKMQTEPPKEFKYAILAITKEALTNTRRHSNAERFDIHLTEHPAFYQLILKDNGTMISKDFSGGIGLENMRERVKQLGGEFHIVTTDGFRIQIILWKGETS
;
A
#
# COMPACT_ATOMS: atom_id res chain seq x y z
N MET A 1 26.63 -14.83 13.87
CA MET A 1 26.55 -14.70 15.35
C MET A 1 26.64 -16.05 16.03
N THR A 2 25.85 -17.05 15.62
CA THR A 2 25.92 -18.42 16.19
C THR A 2 27.26 -19.12 15.93
N THR A 3 27.79 -19.03 14.71
CA THR A 3 29.10 -19.59 14.35
C THR A 3 30.26 -19.02 15.17
N LEU A 4 30.29 -17.70 15.37
CA LEU A 4 31.33 -17.02 16.15
C LEU A 4 31.29 -17.41 17.64
N PHE A 5 30.08 -17.62 18.17
CA PHE A 5 29.90 -18.07 19.55
C PHE A 5 30.40 -19.52 19.73
N ASP A 6 30.08 -20.41 18.79
CA ASP A 6 30.55 -21.79 18.79
C ASP A 6 32.09 -21.86 18.65
N GLN A 7 32.69 -21.03 17.79
CA GLN A 7 34.15 -20.90 17.62
C GLN A 7 34.84 -20.49 18.94
N ILE A 8 34.31 -19.49 19.63
CA ILE A 8 34.85 -19.01 20.91
C ILE A 8 34.76 -20.12 21.97
N ILE A 9 33.64 -20.84 22.04
CA ILE A 9 33.46 -21.93 23.01
C ILE A 9 34.48 -23.04 22.76
N ILE A 10 34.61 -23.52 21.52
CA ILE A 10 35.54 -24.61 21.18
C ILE A 10 36.99 -24.17 21.45
N TYR A 11 37.34 -22.92 21.10
CA TYR A 11 38.67 -22.38 21.36
C TYR A 11 38.99 -22.28 22.87
N LEU A 12 38.05 -21.78 23.68
CA LEU A 12 38.21 -21.70 25.14
C LEU A 12 38.29 -23.07 25.81
N LEU A 13 37.54 -24.06 25.29
CA LEU A 13 37.64 -25.45 25.75
C LEU A 13 39.02 -26.03 25.40
N CYS A 14 39.50 -25.87 24.17
CA CYS A 14 40.86 -26.30 23.79
C CYS A 14 41.94 -25.66 24.68
N ALA A 15 41.75 -24.39 25.04
CA ALA A 15 42.64 -23.64 25.91
C ALA A 15 42.57 -24.02 27.39
N SER A 16 41.55 -24.79 27.83
CA SER A 16 41.32 -25.02 29.26
C SER A 16 42.46 -25.79 29.92
N PHE A 17 43.14 -26.65 29.15
CA PHE A 17 44.31 -27.43 29.58
C PHE A 17 45.54 -26.58 29.88
N TRP A 18 45.58 -25.36 29.37
CA TRP A 18 46.71 -24.46 29.58
C TRP A 18 46.60 -23.64 30.84
N PHE A 19 45.41 -23.50 31.42
CA PHE A 19 45.25 -22.82 32.71
C PHE A 19 45.95 -23.56 33.87
N SER A 20 46.30 -24.84 33.69
CA SER A 20 47.07 -25.62 34.67
C SER A 20 48.59 -25.54 34.48
N LYS A 21 49.08 -24.98 33.37
CA LYS A 21 50.52 -24.78 33.09
C LYS A 21 50.98 -23.39 33.54
N SER A 22 52.28 -23.24 33.84
CA SER A 22 52.86 -21.93 34.14
C SER A 22 52.80 -21.02 32.91
N VAL A 23 52.35 -19.78 33.13
CA VAL A 23 52.29 -18.77 32.07
C VAL A 23 53.72 -18.36 31.70
N SER A 24 54.09 -18.57 30.45
CA SER A 24 55.37 -18.18 29.88
C SER A 24 55.15 -17.40 28.59
N PHE A 25 56.15 -16.63 28.16
CA PHE A 25 56.07 -15.93 26.87
C PHE A 25 55.85 -16.89 25.69
N ALA A 26 56.45 -18.08 25.75
CA ALA A 26 56.29 -19.13 24.75
C ALA A 26 54.86 -19.68 24.69
N THR A 27 54.18 -19.79 25.83
CA THR A 27 52.79 -20.23 25.83
C THR A 27 51.89 -19.15 25.22
N VAL A 28 51.94 -17.92 25.71
CA VAL A 28 51.09 -16.83 25.18
C VAL A 28 51.25 -16.62 23.66
N THR A 29 52.48 -16.70 23.14
CA THR A 29 52.74 -16.57 21.70
C THR A 29 52.14 -17.70 20.87
N LEU A 30 52.21 -18.95 21.35
CA LEU A 30 51.60 -20.10 20.68
C LEU A 30 50.06 -19.99 20.70
N PHE A 31 49.45 -19.58 21.81
CA PHE A 31 48.01 -19.33 21.89
C PHE A 31 47.53 -18.30 20.84
N LEU A 32 48.20 -17.15 20.76
CA LEU A 32 47.87 -16.13 19.77
C LEU A 32 48.12 -16.60 18.33
N SER A 33 49.15 -17.40 18.09
CA SER A 33 49.45 -17.96 16.76
C SER A 33 48.36 -18.91 16.28
N VAL A 34 47.77 -19.71 17.18
CA VAL A 34 46.64 -20.60 16.85
C VAL A 34 45.39 -19.80 16.51
N LEU A 35 45.10 -18.76 17.29
CA LEU A 35 43.95 -17.88 17.02
C LEU A 35 44.11 -17.16 15.68
N LEU A 36 45.32 -16.69 15.36
CA LEU A 36 45.63 -16.11 14.05
C LEU A 36 45.45 -17.14 12.92
N CYS A 37 45.92 -18.37 13.12
CA CYS A 37 45.76 -19.45 12.14
C CYS A 37 44.27 -19.78 11.90
N GLY A 38 43.48 -19.92 12.97
CA GLY A 38 42.03 -20.15 12.87
C GLY A 38 41.30 -19.02 12.15
N ASN A 39 41.63 -17.76 12.46
CA ASN A 39 41.07 -16.61 11.74
C ASN A 39 41.46 -16.59 10.26
N LEU A 40 42.71 -16.91 9.91
CA LEU A 40 43.15 -17.00 8.51
C LEU A 40 42.39 -18.08 7.74
N ILE A 41 42.07 -19.21 8.37
CA ILE A 41 41.24 -20.27 7.79
C ILE A 41 39.80 -19.79 7.62
N SER A 42 39.25 -19.08 8.62
CA SER A 42 37.87 -18.58 8.58
C SER A 42 37.65 -17.53 7.48
N LEU A 43 38.63 -16.66 7.24
CA LEU A 43 38.60 -15.65 6.18
C LEU A 43 38.94 -16.20 4.78
N SER A 44 39.60 -17.35 4.70
CA SER A 44 39.95 -17.96 3.41
C SER A 44 38.72 -18.53 2.70
N ASN A 45 38.67 -18.34 1.37
CA ASN A 45 37.67 -18.93 0.48
C ASN A 45 38.17 -20.20 -0.24
N SER A 46 39.46 -20.53 -0.13
CA SER A 46 40.06 -21.67 -0.83
C SER A 46 40.24 -22.86 0.11
N SER A 47 39.53 -23.97 -0.17
CA SER A 47 39.64 -25.21 0.61
C SER A 47 41.05 -25.81 0.57
N LYS A 48 41.74 -25.75 -0.58
CA LYS A 48 43.13 -26.23 -0.73
C LYS A 48 44.10 -25.46 0.17
N PHE A 49 43.90 -24.15 0.31
CA PHE A 49 44.71 -23.31 1.20
C PHE A 49 44.48 -23.68 2.66
N CYS A 50 43.24 -23.91 3.07
CA CYS A 50 42.91 -24.33 4.42
C CYS A 50 43.52 -25.70 4.78
N PHE A 51 43.47 -26.68 3.86
CA PHE A 51 44.15 -27.97 4.06
C PHE A 51 45.68 -27.85 4.10
N GLY A 52 46.27 -26.95 3.31
CA GLY A 52 47.70 -26.66 3.36
C GLY A 52 48.12 -26.07 4.71
N LEU A 53 47.36 -25.11 5.24
CA LEU A 53 47.58 -24.55 6.58
C LEU A 53 47.43 -25.61 7.67
N PHE A 54 46.42 -26.48 7.57
CA PHE A 54 46.24 -27.59 8.52
C PHE A 54 47.42 -28.58 8.47
N GLY A 55 47.89 -28.95 7.27
CA GLY A 55 49.06 -29.82 7.12
C GLY A 55 50.32 -29.20 7.75
N GLY A 56 50.53 -27.89 7.58
CA GLY A 56 51.59 -27.14 8.25
C GLY A 56 51.43 -27.12 9.78
N PHE A 57 50.19 -26.96 10.26
CA PHE A 57 49.86 -27.01 11.68
C PHE A 57 50.19 -28.38 12.30
N VAL A 58 49.86 -29.46 11.59
CA VAL A 58 50.18 -30.84 11.99
C VAL A 58 51.68 -31.11 11.94
N ALA A 59 52.41 -30.59 10.96
CA ALA A 59 53.86 -30.71 10.94
C ALA A 59 54.51 -30.00 12.14
N LEU A 60 53.99 -28.83 12.50
CA LEU A 60 54.49 -28.03 13.63
C LEU A 60 54.17 -28.69 14.99
N SER A 61 53.10 -29.49 15.10
CA SER A 61 52.76 -30.19 16.34
C SER A 61 53.80 -31.21 16.77
N PHE A 62 54.59 -31.76 15.84
CA PHE A 62 55.71 -32.65 16.18
C PHE A 62 56.83 -31.92 16.93
N ALA A 63 57.06 -30.65 16.60
CA ALA A 63 58.04 -29.81 17.29
C ALA A 63 57.45 -29.18 18.55
N LEU A 64 56.16 -28.85 18.53
CA LEU A 64 55.42 -28.21 19.62
C LEU A 64 54.18 -29.04 19.99
N PRO A 65 54.34 -30.02 20.90
CA PRO A 65 53.25 -30.87 21.39
C PRO A 65 51.96 -30.17 21.80
N ASP A 66 52.09 -28.96 22.34
CA ASP A 66 50.97 -28.18 22.85
C ASP A 66 50.02 -27.65 21.76
N LEU A 67 50.36 -27.79 20.48
CA LEU A 67 49.46 -27.47 19.37
C LEU A 67 48.36 -28.53 19.18
N PHE A 68 48.58 -29.75 19.65
CA PHE A 68 47.63 -30.86 19.52
C PHE A 68 46.26 -30.52 20.13
N TYR A 69 46.23 -29.78 21.23
CA TYR A 69 45.00 -29.36 21.92
C TYR A 69 44.04 -28.56 21.03
N PHE A 70 44.54 -27.90 20.00
CA PHE A 70 43.77 -27.01 19.14
C PHE A 70 43.31 -27.66 17.84
N TYR A 71 43.56 -28.96 17.64
CA TYR A 71 43.09 -29.70 16.47
C TYR A 71 41.58 -29.61 16.29
N PRO A 72 40.75 -29.82 17.34
CA PRO A 72 39.30 -29.73 17.20
C PRO A 72 38.83 -28.33 16.74
N PHE A 73 39.50 -27.26 17.19
CA PHE A 73 39.19 -25.89 16.79
C PHE A 73 39.49 -25.64 15.30
N ILE A 74 40.69 -26.01 14.84
CA ILE A 74 41.08 -25.84 13.44
C ILE A 74 40.22 -26.71 12.51
N ILE A 75 39.88 -27.92 12.95
CA ILE A 75 39.00 -28.83 12.21
C ILE A 75 37.59 -28.25 12.08
N TYR A 76 37.04 -27.68 13.16
CA TYR A 76 35.73 -27.01 13.12
C TYR A 76 35.68 -25.88 12.07
N GLU A 77 36.73 -25.05 11.98
CA GLU A 77 36.83 -23.99 10.96
C GLU A 77 36.87 -24.55 9.52
N ILE A 78 37.55 -25.68 9.31
CA ILE A 78 37.65 -26.31 7.99
C ILE A 78 36.35 -27.01 7.61
N GLU A 79 35.68 -27.66 8.58
CA GLU A 79 34.41 -28.35 8.37
C GLU A 79 33.30 -27.40 7.92
N GLY A 80 33.28 -26.17 8.46
CA GLY A 80 32.34 -25.13 8.03
C GLY A 80 32.52 -24.65 6.58
N LYS A 81 33.65 -24.99 5.92
CA LYS A 81 34.01 -24.50 4.57
C LYS A 81 34.02 -25.57 3.49
N THR A 82 33.99 -26.86 3.85
CA THR A 82 34.09 -27.96 2.87
C THR A 82 32.87 -28.86 2.85
N THR A 83 32.42 -29.21 1.64
CA THR A 83 31.34 -30.18 1.43
C THR A 83 31.82 -31.63 1.65
N GLN A 84 33.13 -31.84 1.73
CA GLN A 84 33.79 -33.15 1.81
C GLN A 84 34.06 -33.61 3.26
N LYS A 85 33.04 -33.54 4.12
CA LYS A 85 33.14 -33.86 5.57
C LYS A 85 33.75 -35.23 5.90
N LYS A 86 33.54 -36.23 5.03
CA LYS A 86 34.12 -37.58 5.19
C LYS A 86 35.65 -37.59 5.19
N TYR A 87 36.29 -36.71 4.42
CA TYR A 87 37.75 -36.66 4.33
C TYR A 87 38.38 -35.97 5.55
N ILE A 88 37.68 -35.04 6.19
CA ILE A 88 38.12 -34.43 7.46
C ILE A 88 38.20 -35.47 8.55
N PHE A 89 37.19 -36.34 8.67
CA PHE A 89 37.18 -37.40 9.69
C PHE A 89 38.33 -38.39 9.49
N VAL A 90 38.59 -38.79 8.25
CA VAL A 90 39.73 -39.69 7.91
C VAL A 90 41.08 -39.01 8.20
N LEU A 91 41.22 -37.73 7.83
CA LEU A 91 42.42 -36.94 8.08
C LEU A 91 42.67 -36.80 9.59
N MET A 92 41.61 -36.56 10.38
CA MET A 92 41.68 -36.46 11.83
C MET A 92 42.12 -37.78 12.45
N SER A 93 41.46 -38.91 12.13
CA SER A 93 41.84 -40.22 12.66
C SER A 93 43.28 -40.58 12.32
N PHE A 94 43.77 -40.17 11.15
CA PHE A 94 45.17 -40.37 10.75
C PHE A 94 46.15 -39.49 11.55
N CYS A 95 45.86 -38.19 11.69
CA CYS A 95 46.70 -37.25 12.46
C CYS A 95 46.77 -37.62 13.94
N GLU A 96 45.64 -38.08 14.48
CA GLU A 96 45.53 -38.68 15.78
C GLU A 96 46.45 -39.91 15.84
N LEU A 97 46.25 -40.95 15.02
CA LEU A 97 47.05 -42.20 15.05
C LEU A 97 48.57 -41.96 15.03
N LEU A 98 49.03 -40.93 14.33
CA LEU A 98 50.44 -40.55 14.24
C LEU A 98 51.05 -40.14 15.60
N HIS A 99 50.25 -39.58 16.50
CA HIS A 99 50.68 -39.09 17.82
C HIS A 99 50.43 -40.09 18.96
N LEU A 100 49.96 -41.32 18.67
CA LEU A 100 49.56 -42.32 19.67
C LEU A 100 50.71 -42.76 20.58
N TYR A 101 51.94 -42.73 20.05
CA TYR A 101 53.16 -43.08 20.80
C TYR A 101 53.75 -41.92 21.61
N LEU A 102 53.32 -40.68 21.36
CA LEU A 102 53.93 -39.47 21.94
C LEU A 102 53.16 -38.92 23.15
N PHE A 103 51.88 -39.27 23.31
CA PHE A 103 50.99 -38.65 24.30
C PHE A 103 50.19 -39.63 25.17
N PRO A 104 49.85 -39.24 26.42
CA PRO A 104 49.03 -40.06 27.29
C PRO A 104 47.59 -40.21 26.76
N VAL A 105 47.00 -41.39 27.03
CA VAL A 105 45.64 -41.78 26.59
C VAL A 105 44.55 -40.80 27.07
N SER A 106 44.77 -40.08 28.17
CA SER A 106 43.82 -39.07 28.67
C SER A 106 43.62 -37.89 27.71
N LEU A 107 44.65 -37.48 26.98
CA LEU A 107 44.57 -36.37 26.01
C LEU A 107 43.80 -36.76 24.76
N TRP A 108 43.93 -38.02 24.39
CA TRP A 108 43.21 -38.64 23.31
C TRP A 108 41.71 -38.72 23.55
N LEU A 109 41.32 -39.16 24.75
CA LEU A 109 39.92 -39.19 25.16
C LEU A 109 39.31 -37.77 25.17
N TYR A 110 40.09 -36.76 25.53
CA TYR A 110 39.66 -35.36 25.51
C TYR A 110 39.50 -34.80 24.09
N SER A 111 40.45 -35.06 23.18
CA SER A 111 40.34 -34.70 21.74
C SER A 111 39.08 -35.29 21.12
N LEU A 112 38.83 -36.58 21.36
CA LEU A 112 37.65 -37.28 20.83
C LEU A 112 36.34 -36.68 21.35
N LEU A 113 36.29 -36.30 22.64
CA LEU A 113 35.14 -35.63 23.23
C LEU A 113 34.89 -34.25 22.60
N LEU A 114 35.92 -33.42 22.46
CA LEU A 114 35.80 -32.09 21.84
C LEU A 114 35.38 -32.18 20.39
N PHE A 115 35.86 -33.18 19.66
CA PHE A 115 35.45 -33.42 18.29
C PHE A 115 33.98 -33.83 18.19
N GLY A 116 33.51 -34.73 19.05
CA GLY A 116 32.09 -35.08 19.13
C GLY A 116 31.20 -33.87 19.38
N LEU A 117 31.63 -32.97 20.28
CA LEU A 117 30.94 -31.70 20.53
C LEU A 117 30.97 -30.76 19.33
N ALA A 118 32.13 -30.58 18.69
CA ALA A 118 32.28 -29.75 17.50
C ALA A 118 31.36 -30.22 16.36
N PHE A 119 31.31 -31.54 16.11
CA PHE A 119 30.44 -32.14 15.11
C PHE A 119 28.95 -31.95 15.43
N GLN A 120 28.55 -32.11 16.70
CA GLN A 120 27.17 -31.90 17.13
C GLN A 120 26.75 -30.42 16.99
N LEU A 121 27.63 -29.49 17.36
CA LEU A 121 27.41 -28.05 17.19
C LEU A 121 27.27 -27.69 15.72
N GLN A 122 28.15 -28.18 14.86
CA GLN A 122 28.08 -27.94 13.41
C GLN A 122 26.76 -28.42 12.81
N ASN A 123 26.33 -29.66 13.12
CA ASN A 123 25.05 -30.20 12.66
C ASN A 123 23.85 -29.39 13.16
N THR A 124 23.92 -28.87 14.38
CA THR A 124 22.87 -28.05 14.97
C THR A 124 22.80 -26.70 14.28
N THR A 125 23.95 -26.08 14.02
CA THR A 125 24.06 -24.79 13.35
C THR A 125 23.57 -24.87 11.90
N GLU A 126 23.94 -25.91 11.15
CA GLU A 126 23.43 -26.14 9.79
C GLU A 126 21.91 -26.34 9.75
N LYS A 127 21.36 -27.16 10.65
CA LYS A 127 19.90 -27.33 10.75
C LYS A 127 19.20 -26.01 11.08
N LYS A 128 19.76 -25.23 12.01
CA LYS A 128 19.20 -23.94 12.41
C LYS A 128 19.19 -22.94 11.27
N ASP A 129 20.27 -22.87 10.49
CA ASP A 129 20.36 -22.00 9.33
C ASP A 129 19.41 -22.45 8.21
N TYR A 130 19.33 -23.75 7.95
CA TYR A 130 18.34 -24.33 7.03
C TYR A 130 16.91 -23.95 7.41
N TRP A 131 16.50 -24.18 8.65
CA TRP A 131 15.15 -23.86 9.11
C TRP A 131 14.87 -22.37 9.11
N LYS A 132 15.87 -21.55 9.44
CA LYS A 132 15.75 -20.09 9.38
C LYS A 132 15.55 -19.60 7.95
N GLN A 133 16.27 -20.17 6.98
CA GLN A 133 16.09 -19.87 5.57
C GLN A 133 14.73 -20.34 5.07
N LYS A 134 14.32 -21.58 5.40
CA LYS A 134 13.01 -22.12 5.02
C LYS A 134 11.86 -21.32 5.61
N TYR A 135 11.96 -20.91 6.87
CA TYR A 135 10.97 -20.05 7.53
C TYR A 135 10.87 -18.68 6.84
N ARG A 136 12.00 -18.05 6.49
CA ARG A 136 12.01 -16.78 5.74
C ARG A 136 11.36 -16.94 4.37
N GLN A 137 11.67 -18.00 3.65
CA GLN A 137 11.07 -18.28 2.35
C GLN A 137 9.55 -18.45 2.45
N THR A 138 9.08 -19.36 3.31
CA THR A 138 7.64 -19.61 3.50
C THR A 138 6.91 -18.37 4.02
N ARG A 139 7.54 -17.59 4.89
CA ARG A 139 7.00 -16.31 5.34
C ARG A 139 6.80 -15.37 4.15
N ASN A 140 7.81 -15.18 3.31
CA ASN A 140 7.73 -14.29 2.14
C ASN A 140 6.67 -14.77 1.14
N GLU A 141 6.63 -16.06 0.81
CA GLU A 141 5.61 -16.67 -0.06
C GLU A 141 4.18 -16.41 0.47
N ASN A 142 3.97 -16.57 1.78
CA ASN A 142 2.68 -16.28 2.40
C ASN A 142 2.32 -14.79 2.36
N TYR A 143 3.30 -13.89 2.53
CA TYR A 143 3.06 -12.45 2.40
C TYR A 143 2.69 -12.06 0.97
N GLU A 144 3.41 -12.58 -0.03
CA GLU A 144 3.11 -12.36 -1.44
C GLU A 144 1.70 -12.88 -1.79
N HIS A 145 1.36 -14.10 -1.36
CA HIS A 145 0.04 -14.66 -1.61
C HIS A 145 -1.08 -13.86 -0.93
N SER A 146 -0.85 -13.43 0.31
CA SER A 146 -1.81 -12.61 1.06
C SER A 146 -2.01 -11.24 0.41
N TYR A 147 -0.95 -10.67 -0.15
CA TYR A 147 -1.00 -9.40 -0.87
C TYR A 147 -1.80 -9.52 -2.16
N ASP A 148 -1.53 -10.54 -2.99
CA ASP A 148 -2.28 -10.82 -4.23
C ASP A 148 -3.78 -11.08 -3.95
N LEU A 149 -4.09 -11.84 -2.89
CA LEU A 149 -5.47 -12.04 -2.44
C LEU A 149 -6.15 -10.72 -2.05
N MET A 150 -5.46 -9.85 -1.31
CA MET A 150 -6.00 -8.55 -0.89
C MET A 150 -6.23 -7.63 -2.09
N GLU A 151 -5.32 -7.60 -3.05
CA GLU A 151 -5.44 -6.82 -4.28
C GLU A 151 -6.62 -7.31 -5.13
N LYS A 152 -6.74 -8.64 -5.35
CA LYS A 152 -7.88 -9.25 -6.03
C LYS A 152 -9.20 -8.97 -5.33
N ASN A 153 -9.24 -9.06 -3.99
CA ASN A 153 -10.46 -8.78 -3.23
C ASN A 153 -10.87 -7.32 -3.35
N LYS A 154 -9.90 -6.39 -3.33
CA LYS A 154 -10.15 -4.97 -3.56
C LYS A 154 -10.72 -4.72 -4.95
N ALA A 155 -10.11 -5.29 -5.99
CA ALA A 155 -10.59 -5.18 -7.37
C ALA A 155 -12.01 -5.75 -7.54
N LEU A 156 -12.29 -6.91 -6.93
CA LEU A 156 -13.63 -7.51 -6.93
C LEU A 156 -14.66 -6.62 -6.25
N ARG A 157 -14.34 -6.01 -5.10
CA ARG A 157 -15.24 -5.06 -4.43
C ARG A 157 -15.52 -3.84 -5.28
N GLN A 158 -14.49 -3.25 -5.89
CA GLN A 158 -14.67 -2.10 -6.79
C GLN A 158 -15.54 -2.44 -8.00
N ASN A 159 -15.35 -3.62 -8.61
CA ASN A 159 -16.20 -4.08 -9.70
C ASN A 159 -17.64 -4.34 -9.24
N GLN A 160 -17.85 -4.93 -8.05
CA GLN A 160 -19.18 -5.12 -7.50
C GLN A 160 -19.89 -3.78 -7.25
N ASP A 161 -19.20 -2.82 -6.64
CA ASP A 161 -19.75 -1.48 -6.39
C ASP A 161 -20.11 -0.78 -7.72
N TYR A 162 -19.27 -0.93 -8.75
CA TYR A 162 -19.53 -0.41 -10.09
C TYR A 162 -20.75 -1.06 -10.74
N GLU A 163 -20.86 -2.39 -10.71
CA GLU A 163 -22.01 -3.12 -11.26
C GLU A 163 -23.32 -2.77 -10.52
N ILE A 164 -23.28 -2.66 -9.19
CA ILE A 164 -24.43 -2.22 -8.38
C ILE A 164 -24.83 -0.79 -8.77
N HIS A 165 -23.86 0.10 -8.96
CA HIS A 165 -24.12 1.47 -9.38
C HIS A 165 -24.75 1.52 -10.78
N LEU A 166 -24.21 0.78 -11.75
CA LEU A 166 -24.77 0.66 -13.10
C LEU A 166 -26.19 0.08 -13.09
N ALA A 167 -26.41 -0.99 -12.32
CA ALA A 167 -27.73 -1.60 -12.18
C ALA A 167 -28.74 -0.61 -11.59
N THR A 168 -28.33 0.15 -10.56
CA THR A 168 -29.16 1.20 -9.94
C THR A 168 -29.50 2.30 -10.94
N LEU A 169 -28.53 2.78 -11.71
CA LEU A 169 -28.76 3.79 -12.76
C LEU A 169 -29.69 3.27 -13.86
N LYS A 170 -29.49 2.03 -14.31
CA LYS A 170 -30.33 1.39 -15.32
C LYS A 170 -31.78 1.28 -14.83
N GLU A 171 -31.98 0.92 -13.57
CA GLU A 171 -33.30 0.80 -12.96
C GLU A 171 -33.98 2.17 -12.79
N ARG A 172 -33.25 3.19 -12.33
CA ARG A 172 -33.76 4.58 -12.30
C ARG A 172 -34.21 5.05 -13.68
N ASN A 173 -33.40 4.81 -14.73
CA ASN A 173 -33.75 5.14 -16.10
C ASN A 173 -34.93 4.32 -16.66
N ARG A 174 -35.12 3.09 -16.19
CA ARG A 174 -36.29 2.27 -16.53
C ARG A 174 -37.55 2.86 -15.90
N ILE A 175 -37.50 3.17 -14.60
CA ILE A 175 -38.60 3.78 -13.84
C ILE A 175 -38.98 5.15 -14.44
N ALA A 176 -38.00 5.99 -14.76
CA ALA A 176 -38.23 7.30 -15.37
C ALA A 176 -39.05 7.20 -16.68
N ARG A 177 -38.65 6.28 -17.57
CA ARG A 177 -39.37 6.01 -18.83
C ARG A 177 -40.78 5.49 -18.57
N GLU A 178 -40.93 4.54 -17.66
CA GLU A 178 -42.24 3.97 -17.33
C GLU A 178 -43.21 5.01 -16.76
N ILE A 179 -42.72 5.93 -15.91
CA ILE A 179 -43.51 7.06 -15.41
C ILE A 179 -43.87 8.02 -16.54
N HIS A 180 -42.91 8.42 -17.39
CA HIS A 180 -43.16 9.33 -18.51
C HIS A 180 -44.23 8.77 -19.46
N ASP A 181 -44.08 7.50 -19.86
CA ASP A 181 -44.94 6.88 -20.84
C ASP A 181 -46.33 6.56 -20.27
N ASN A 182 -46.44 6.16 -19.00
CA ASN A 182 -47.73 5.85 -18.41
C ASN A 182 -48.41 7.08 -17.79
N VAL A 183 -47.76 7.70 -16.81
CA VAL A 183 -48.34 8.82 -16.05
C VAL A 183 -48.35 10.11 -16.87
N GLY A 184 -47.27 10.41 -17.59
CA GLY A 184 -47.17 11.61 -18.42
C GLY A 184 -48.21 11.63 -19.54
N HIS A 185 -48.43 10.51 -20.23
CA HIS A 185 -49.47 10.40 -21.24
C HIS A 185 -50.89 10.44 -20.66
N LEU A 186 -51.14 9.85 -19.49
CA LEU A 186 -52.44 9.93 -18.81
C LEU A 186 -52.78 11.38 -18.43
N LEU A 187 -51.86 12.09 -17.78
CA LEU A 187 -52.05 13.49 -17.41
C LEU A 187 -52.25 14.40 -18.63
N SER A 188 -51.48 14.18 -19.70
CA SER A 188 -51.65 14.94 -20.96
C SER A 188 -53.05 14.74 -21.56
N ARG A 189 -53.57 13.50 -21.55
CA ARG A 189 -54.94 13.21 -21.99
C ARG A 189 -55.98 13.86 -21.10
N SER A 190 -55.82 13.80 -19.77
CA SER A 190 -56.71 14.46 -18.82
C SER A 190 -56.72 15.98 -19.02
N LEU A 191 -55.55 16.60 -19.22
CA LEU A 191 -55.44 18.03 -19.47
C LEU A 191 -56.17 18.45 -20.75
N LEU A 192 -56.01 17.69 -21.84
CA LEU A 192 -56.73 17.89 -23.10
C LEU A 192 -58.25 17.74 -22.92
N GLN A 193 -58.69 16.70 -22.22
CA GLN A 193 -60.11 16.45 -21.98
C GLN A 193 -60.75 17.53 -21.10
N THR A 194 -60.06 17.97 -20.04
CA THR A 194 -60.50 19.09 -19.20
C THR A 194 -60.53 20.40 -19.99
N GLY A 195 -59.55 20.66 -20.87
CA GLY A 195 -59.54 21.82 -21.76
C GLY A 195 -60.72 21.81 -22.75
N ALA A 196 -61.05 20.66 -23.33
CA ALA A 196 -62.21 20.50 -24.20
C ALA A 196 -63.53 20.76 -23.45
N LEU A 197 -63.66 20.24 -22.22
CA LEU A 197 -64.82 20.49 -21.37
C LEU A 197 -64.96 21.99 -21.02
N GLN A 198 -63.87 22.70 -20.76
CA GLN A 198 -63.92 24.16 -20.54
C GLN A 198 -64.44 24.94 -21.76
N VAL A 199 -64.12 24.50 -22.98
CA VAL A 199 -64.54 25.18 -24.22
C VAL A 199 -65.99 24.84 -24.59
N MET A 200 -66.41 23.60 -24.36
CA MET A 200 -67.75 23.12 -24.73
C MET A 200 -68.83 23.43 -23.69
N ASN A 201 -68.45 23.73 -22.45
CA ASN A 201 -69.40 23.97 -21.38
C ASN A 201 -69.99 25.38 -21.47
N HIS A 202 -71.31 25.48 -21.34
CA HIS A 202 -72.06 26.74 -21.40
C HIS A 202 -72.65 27.14 -20.03
N ASP A 203 -72.45 26.32 -19.00
CA ASP A 203 -72.88 26.61 -17.63
C ASP A 203 -71.78 27.34 -16.86
N THR A 204 -72.01 28.62 -16.58
CA THR A 204 -71.09 29.50 -15.85
C THR A 204 -70.79 29.04 -14.42
N SER A 205 -71.63 28.18 -13.83
CA SER A 205 -71.39 27.66 -12.47
C SER A 205 -70.20 26.67 -12.41
N LEU A 206 -69.82 26.09 -13.55
CA LEU A 206 -68.78 25.07 -13.68
C LEU A 206 -67.41 25.64 -14.11
N ASP A 207 -67.33 26.93 -14.46
CA ASP A 207 -66.08 27.58 -14.87
C ASP A 207 -65.00 27.52 -13.79
N VAL A 208 -65.35 27.87 -12.55
CA VAL A 208 -64.42 27.86 -11.41
C VAL A 208 -63.96 26.43 -11.08
N PRO A 209 -64.84 25.43 -10.92
CA PRO A 209 -64.43 24.03 -10.75
C PRO A 209 -63.50 23.50 -11.85
N LEU A 210 -63.81 23.74 -13.13
CA LEU A 210 -63.01 23.26 -14.25
C LEU A 210 -61.64 23.94 -14.31
N ARG A 211 -61.55 25.23 -13.95
CA ARG A 211 -60.28 25.95 -13.86
C ARG A 211 -59.40 25.38 -12.74
N THR A 212 -59.96 25.16 -11.57
CA THR A 212 -59.25 24.54 -10.44
C THR A 212 -58.77 23.11 -10.77
N LEU A 213 -59.58 22.33 -11.50
CA LEU A 213 -59.19 21.01 -11.97
C LEU A 213 -58.00 21.08 -12.92
N LYS A 214 -58.04 22.00 -13.89
CA LYS A 214 -56.94 22.23 -14.84
C LYS A 214 -55.65 22.64 -14.11
N ASP A 215 -55.73 23.62 -13.21
CA ASP A 215 -54.57 24.10 -12.45
C ASP A 215 -53.96 22.97 -11.59
N SER A 216 -54.80 22.10 -11.03
CA SER A 216 -54.34 20.91 -10.28
C SER A 216 -53.63 19.89 -11.17
N LEU A 217 -54.16 19.63 -12.38
CA LEU A 217 -53.52 18.73 -13.35
C LEU A 217 -52.20 19.30 -13.88
N ASP A 218 -52.12 20.61 -14.08
CA ASP A 218 -50.89 21.29 -14.53
C ASP A 218 -49.79 21.26 -13.45
N THR A 219 -50.19 21.45 -12.20
CA THR A 219 -49.32 21.28 -11.02
C THR A 219 -48.82 19.83 -10.90
N ALA A 220 -49.70 18.85 -11.12
CA ALA A 220 -49.34 17.43 -11.11
C ALA A 220 -48.38 17.07 -12.25
N MET A 221 -48.62 17.62 -13.45
CA MET A 221 -47.75 17.42 -14.62
C MET A 221 -46.36 18.02 -14.39
N THR A 222 -46.29 19.22 -13.82
CA THR A 222 -45.03 19.88 -13.45
C THR A 222 -44.27 19.07 -12.40
N SER A 223 -44.96 18.60 -11.35
CA SER A 223 -44.36 17.75 -10.32
C SER A 223 -43.79 16.45 -10.88
N ILE A 224 -44.54 15.74 -11.75
CA ILE A 224 -44.06 14.53 -12.42
C ILE A 224 -42.83 14.83 -13.29
N ARG A 225 -42.86 15.92 -14.06
CA ARG A 225 -41.75 16.28 -14.93
C ARG A 225 -40.46 16.53 -14.14
N ASN A 226 -40.58 17.20 -12.98
CA ASN A 226 -39.45 17.40 -12.08
C ASN A 226 -38.96 16.06 -11.49
N SER A 227 -39.85 15.20 -11.02
CA SER A 227 -39.46 13.88 -10.47
C SER A 227 -38.83 12.94 -11.52
N VAL A 228 -39.30 12.99 -12.78
CA VAL A 228 -38.71 12.23 -13.89
C VAL A 228 -37.36 12.82 -14.26
N HIS A 229 -37.20 14.15 -14.23
CA HIS A 229 -35.91 14.81 -14.44
C HIS A 229 -34.87 14.40 -13.38
N ASP A 230 -35.29 14.29 -12.11
CA ASP A 230 -34.43 13.81 -11.02
C ASP A 230 -34.03 12.33 -11.16
N LEU A 231 -34.87 11.52 -11.82
CA LEU A 231 -34.60 10.10 -12.10
C LEU A 231 -33.80 9.87 -13.38
N HIS A 232 -33.92 10.77 -14.37
CA HIS A 232 -33.27 10.70 -15.66
C HIS A 232 -31.94 11.45 -15.61
N ASP A 233 -30.98 10.79 -14.94
CA ASP A 233 -29.62 11.25 -14.66
C ASP A 233 -28.72 11.36 -15.93
N GLU A 234 -29.29 11.73 -17.09
CA GLU A 234 -28.60 11.99 -18.36
C GLU A 234 -28.65 13.47 -18.80
N SER A 235 -29.53 14.30 -18.23
CA SER A 235 -29.67 15.71 -18.62
C SER A 235 -29.19 16.72 -17.59
N ILE A 236 -28.22 16.38 -16.73
CA ILE A 236 -27.57 17.42 -15.91
C ILE A 236 -26.79 18.33 -16.86
N HIS A 237 -27.36 19.50 -17.15
CA HIS A 237 -26.63 20.61 -17.75
C HIS A 237 -25.78 21.25 -16.66
N LEU A 238 -24.46 21.15 -16.81
CA LEU A 238 -23.53 21.55 -15.74
C LEU A 238 -23.71 23.01 -15.34
N GLN A 239 -23.98 23.89 -16.30
CA GLN A 239 -24.24 25.30 -16.04
C GLN A 239 -25.48 25.51 -15.15
N THR A 240 -26.60 24.85 -15.47
CA THR A 240 -27.84 24.97 -14.71
C THR A 240 -27.67 24.47 -13.28
N ALA A 241 -27.04 23.31 -13.10
CA ALA A 241 -26.80 22.74 -11.78
C ALA A 241 -25.86 23.62 -10.92
N LEU A 242 -24.85 24.25 -11.52
CA LEU A 242 -24.00 25.22 -10.81
C LEU A 242 -24.75 26.51 -10.46
N SER A 243 -25.63 26.98 -11.34
CA SER A 243 -26.51 28.12 -11.04
C SER A 243 -27.52 27.82 -9.94
N ASP A 244 -27.98 26.57 -9.80
CA ASP A 244 -28.88 26.20 -8.71
C ASP A 244 -28.13 26.12 -7.38
N LEU A 245 -26.90 25.60 -7.35
CA LEU A 245 -26.03 25.69 -6.17
C LEU A 245 -25.74 27.14 -5.74
N GLN A 246 -25.63 28.06 -6.71
CA GLN A 246 -25.50 29.49 -6.43
C GLN A 246 -26.75 30.05 -5.71
N LYS A 247 -27.96 29.65 -6.13
CA LYS A 247 -29.22 30.11 -5.52
C LYS A 247 -29.47 29.49 -4.14
N GLU A 248 -29.10 28.23 -3.95
CA GLU A 248 -29.18 27.55 -2.65
C GLU A 248 -28.26 28.17 -1.60
N ALA A 249 -27.23 28.90 -2.03
CA ALA A 249 -26.31 29.62 -1.17
C ALA A 249 -26.75 31.06 -0.87
N SER A 250 -27.97 31.24 -0.36
CA SER A 250 -28.52 32.55 0.02
C SER A 250 -27.74 33.27 1.11
N ASP A 251 -26.95 32.53 1.89
CA ASP A 251 -26.11 33.02 2.98
C ASP A 251 -24.73 33.55 2.53
N LEU A 252 -24.33 33.30 1.27
CA LEU A 252 -23.08 33.78 0.68
C LEU A 252 -23.33 34.48 -0.65
N THR A 253 -22.53 35.50 -0.98
CA THR A 253 -22.53 36.06 -2.33
C THR A 253 -21.74 35.13 -3.25
N VAL A 254 -22.44 34.23 -3.95
CA VAL A 254 -21.80 33.31 -4.90
C VAL A 254 -21.80 33.90 -6.31
N SER A 255 -20.63 33.95 -6.95
CA SER A 255 -20.48 34.34 -8.35
C SER A 255 -20.13 33.12 -9.22
N LEU A 256 -20.72 33.04 -10.42
CA LEU A 256 -20.48 31.96 -11.37
C LEU A 256 -19.95 32.52 -12.70
N HIS A 257 -18.72 32.15 -13.03
CA HIS A 257 -18.09 32.39 -14.32
C HIS A 257 -17.98 31.06 -15.08
N TYR A 258 -18.92 30.83 -16.01
CA TYR A 258 -18.98 29.63 -16.83
C TYR A 258 -18.55 29.93 -18.27
N LYS A 259 -17.44 29.35 -18.71
CA LYS A 259 -16.89 29.49 -20.08
C LYS A 259 -16.56 28.11 -20.66
N MET A 260 -17.58 27.43 -21.16
CA MET A 260 -17.45 26.13 -21.83
C MET A 260 -17.98 26.26 -23.27
N GLN A 261 -17.29 25.63 -24.23
CA GLN A 261 -17.68 25.53 -25.63
C GLN A 261 -18.39 24.19 -25.91
N THR A 262 -18.06 23.14 -25.17
CA THR A 262 -18.64 21.81 -25.29
C THR A 262 -19.17 21.30 -23.95
N GLU A 263 -20.19 20.45 -23.97
CA GLU A 263 -20.69 19.82 -22.75
C GLU A 263 -19.72 18.71 -22.34
N PRO A 264 -19.15 18.76 -21.12
CA PRO A 264 -18.14 17.80 -20.71
C PRO A 264 -18.76 16.42 -20.39
N PRO A 265 -17.95 15.35 -20.36
CA PRO A 265 -18.42 13.99 -20.07
C PRO A 265 -19.19 13.89 -18.75
N LYS A 266 -20.10 12.94 -18.66
CA LYS A 266 -20.97 12.73 -17.49
C LYS A 266 -20.21 12.65 -16.17
N GLU A 267 -19.12 11.89 -16.13
CA GLU A 267 -18.27 11.71 -14.94
C GLU A 267 -17.66 13.04 -14.46
N PHE A 268 -17.27 13.91 -15.41
CA PHE A 268 -16.76 15.25 -15.12
C PHE A 268 -17.85 16.11 -14.46
N LYS A 269 -19.08 16.08 -14.97
CA LYS A 269 -20.19 16.89 -14.44
C LYS A 269 -20.46 16.59 -12.97
N TYR A 270 -20.53 15.31 -12.59
CA TYR A 270 -20.73 14.94 -11.18
C TYR A 270 -19.54 15.32 -10.30
N ALA A 271 -18.31 15.12 -10.78
CA ALA A 271 -17.13 15.47 -10.01
C ALA A 271 -17.10 16.98 -9.69
N ILE A 272 -17.34 17.83 -10.69
CA ILE A 272 -17.40 19.28 -10.52
C ILE A 272 -18.51 19.70 -9.55
N LEU A 273 -19.71 19.14 -9.68
CA LEU A 273 -20.82 19.45 -8.79
C LEU A 273 -20.55 19.04 -7.34
N ALA A 274 -20.03 17.82 -7.13
CA ALA A 274 -19.69 17.31 -5.81
C ALA A 274 -18.59 18.15 -5.15
N ILE A 275 -17.53 18.48 -5.89
CA ILE A 275 -16.41 19.30 -5.42
C ILE A 275 -16.90 20.72 -5.08
N THR A 276 -17.71 21.32 -5.94
CA THR A 276 -18.24 22.68 -5.71
C THR A 276 -19.13 22.72 -4.47
N LYS A 277 -20.00 21.71 -4.28
CA LYS A 277 -20.86 21.60 -3.10
C LYS A 277 -20.07 21.43 -1.81
N GLU A 278 -19.03 20.59 -1.83
CA GLU A 278 -18.14 20.38 -0.69
C GLU A 278 -17.35 21.66 -0.38
N ALA A 279 -16.84 22.36 -1.39
CA ALA A 279 -16.13 23.62 -1.22
C ALA A 279 -17.02 24.74 -0.64
N LEU A 280 -18.27 24.86 -1.10
CA LEU A 280 -19.27 25.75 -0.50
C LEU A 280 -19.53 25.40 0.97
N THR A 281 -19.66 24.11 1.27
CA THR A 281 -19.86 23.62 2.64
C THR A 281 -18.65 23.94 3.53
N ASN A 282 -17.44 23.75 3.02
CA ASN A 282 -16.21 24.08 3.73
C ASN A 282 -16.09 25.58 3.98
N THR A 283 -16.46 26.41 3.00
CA THR A 283 -16.48 27.87 3.15
C THR A 283 -17.43 28.26 4.29
N ARG A 284 -18.66 27.74 4.31
CA ARG A 284 -19.63 28.01 5.38
C ARG A 284 -19.17 27.59 6.78
N ARG A 285 -18.49 26.44 6.87
CA ARG A 285 -18.13 25.84 8.16
C ARG A 285 -16.81 26.34 8.72
N HIS A 286 -15.89 26.73 7.85
CA HIS A 286 -14.48 26.91 8.20
C HIS A 286 -13.89 28.25 7.75
N SER A 287 -14.66 29.08 7.03
CA SER A 287 -14.24 30.39 6.56
C SER A 287 -15.22 31.47 7.04
N ASN A 288 -14.71 32.70 7.21
CA ASN A 288 -15.50 33.90 7.46
C ASN A 288 -15.82 34.66 6.17
N ALA A 289 -15.77 33.98 5.02
CA ALA A 289 -15.99 34.56 3.71
C ALA A 289 -17.44 35.01 3.51
N GLU A 290 -17.59 36.19 2.91
CA GLU A 290 -18.89 36.73 2.47
C GLU A 290 -19.14 36.44 0.98
N ARG A 291 -18.09 36.09 0.25
CA ARG A 291 -18.10 35.87 -1.20
C ARG A 291 -17.40 34.58 -1.57
N PHE A 292 -17.97 33.87 -2.53
CA PHE A 292 -17.40 32.66 -3.13
C PHE A 292 -17.49 32.72 -4.66
N ASP A 293 -16.37 32.58 -5.33
CA ASP A 293 -16.25 32.67 -6.78
C ASP A 293 -16.02 31.28 -7.39
N ILE A 294 -16.89 30.91 -8.33
CA ILE A 294 -16.80 29.67 -9.12
C ILE A 294 -16.39 30.04 -10.54
N HIS A 295 -15.19 29.62 -10.96
CA HIS A 295 -14.72 29.77 -12.33
C HIS A 295 -14.55 28.40 -12.97
N LEU A 296 -15.35 28.12 -13.99
CA LEU A 296 -15.21 26.92 -14.81
C LEU A 296 -14.92 27.33 -16.25
N THR A 297 -13.71 27.01 -16.71
CA THR A 297 -13.24 27.41 -18.05
C THR A 297 -12.72 26.20 -18.82
N GLU A 298 -13.14 26.11 -20.08
CA GLU A 298 -12.62 25.16 -21.04
C GLU A 298 -11.40 25.72 -21.76
N HIS A 299 -10.31 24.94 -21.77
CA HIS A 299 -9.13 25.18 -22.58
C HIS A 299 -9.01 24.09 -23.67
N PRO A 300 -8.17 24.27 -24.71
CA PRO A 300 -8.02 23.28 -25.77
C PRO A 300 -7.67 21.88 -25.29
N ALA A 301 -6.81 21.75 -24.27
CA ALA A 301 -6.29 20.47 -23.78
C ALA A 301 -6.85 20.01 -22.41
N PHE A 302 -7.54 20.90 -21.69
CA PHE A 302 -8.01 20.60 -20.33
C PHE A 302 -9.20 21.47 -19.94
N TYR A 303 -9.89 21.07 -18.88
CA TYR A 303 -10.86 21.88 -18.17
C TYR A 303 -10.23 22.41 -16.88
N GLN A 304 -10.53 23.66 -16.54
CA GLN A 304 -10.06 24.30 -15.33
C GLN A 304 -11.24 24.70 -14.44
N LEU A 305 -11.24 24.21 -13.20
CA LEU A 305 -12.14 24.69 -12.16
C LEU A 305 -11.31 25.43 -11.10
N ILE A 306 -11.70 26.67 -10.81
CA ILE A 306 -11.16 27.46 -9.70
C ILE A 306 -12.32 27.84 -8.79
N LEU A 307 -12.19 27.47 -7.52
CA LEU A 307 -13.11 27.82 -6.46
C LEU A 307 -12.34 28.70 -5.49
N LYS A 308 -12.76 29.94 -5.27
CA LYS A 308 -12.08 30.89 -4.39
C LYS A 308 -13.07 31.53 -3.43
N ASP A 309 -12.74 31.56 -2.14
CA ASP A 309 -13.40 32.41 -1.16
C ASP A 309 -12.58 33.69 -0.87
N ASN A 310 -13.22 34.68 -0.25
CA ASN A 310 -12.55 35.90 0.23
C ASN A 310 -12.32 35.91 1.75
N GLY A 311 -12.29 34.74 2.38
CA GLY A 311 -12.09 34.62 3.82
C GLY A 311 -10.67 35.02 4.23
N THR A 312 -10.50 35.43 5.49
CA THR A 312 -9.18 35.81 6.04
C THR A 312 -8.71 34.84 7.12
N MET A 313 -9.61 34.04 7.69
CA MET A 313 -9.29 32.99 8.66
C MET A 313 -9.59 31.62 8.07
N ILE A 314 -8.54 30.82 7.87
CA ILE A 314 -8.66 29.39 7.59
C ILE A 314 -8.24 28.68 8.87
N SER A 315 -9.11 27.84 9.44
CA SER A 315 -8.77 27.11 10.67
C SER A 315 -7.52 26.22 10.44
N LYS A 316 -6.70 26.03 11.48
CA LYS A 316 -5.49 25.18 11.39
C LYS A 316 -5.78 23.72 11.00
N ASP A 317 -7.03 23.27 11.15
CA ASP A 317 -7.47 21.91 10.83
C ASP A 317 -7.87 21.72 9.35
N PHE A 318 -7.71 22.76 8.52
CA PHE A 318 -8.06 22.69 7.10
C PHE A 318 -7.10 21.78 6.30
N SER A 319 -5.92 21.47 6.81
CA SER A 319 -4.97 20.57 6.14
C SER A 319 -5.25 19.09 6.48
N GLY A 320 -6.21 18.47 5.81
CA GLY A 320 -6.35 17.00 5.81
C GLY A 320 -7.69 16.42 6.28
N GLY A 321 -8.79 17.18 6.22
CA GLY A 321 -10.13 16.65 6.47
C GLY A 321 -10.59 15.64 5.41
N ILE A 322 -11.48 14.72 5.80
CA ILE A 322 -12.06 13.67 4.94
C ILE A 322 -12.66 14.26 3.65
N GLY A 323 -13.26 15.45 3.71
CA GLY A 323 -13.83 16.14 2.54
C GLY A 323 -12.80 16.50 1.48
N LEU A 324 -11.64 17.03 1.88
CA LEU A 324 -10.56 17.40 0.94
C LEU A 324 -9.89 16.17 0.33
N GLU A 325 -9.70 15.11 1.11
CA GLU A 325 -9.15 13.86 0.60
C GLU A 325 -10.10 13.23 -0.43
N ASN A 326 -11.41 13.21 -0.13
CA ASN A 326 -12.42 12.74 -1.07
C ASN A 326 -12.46 13.55 -2.38
N MET A 327 -12.27 14.88 -2.31
CA MET A 327 -12.18 15.73 -3.49
C MET A 327 -10.93 15.41 -4.31
N ARG A 328 -9.78 15.25 -3.65
CA ARG A 328 -8.51 14.89 -4.28
C ARG A 328 -8.58 13.51 -4.95
N GLU A 329 -9.13 12.50 -4.28
CA GLU A 329 -9.30 11.16 -4.85
C GLU A 329 -10.18 11.18 -6.09
N ARG A 330 -11.29 11.93 -6.07
CA ARG A 330 -12.18 12.09 -7.24
C ARG A 330 -11.47 12.72 -8.44
N VAL A 331 -10.70 13.78 -8.22
CA VAL A 331 -9.93 14.42 -9.29
C VAL A 331 -8.86 13.48 -9.85
N LYS A 332 -8.21 12.72 -8.97
CA LYS A 332 -7.21 11.73 -9.36
C LYS A 332 -7.80 10.59 -10.19
N GLN A 333 -9.01 10.13 -9.86
CA GLN A 333 -9.73 9.10 -10.65
C GLN A 333 -10.02 9.55 -12.08
N LEU A 334 -10.21 10.85 -12.30
CA LEU A 334 -10.40 11.45 -13.62
C LEU A 334 -9.07 11.83 -14.30
N GLY A 335 -7.93 11.43 -13.74
CA GLY A 335 -6.61 11.75 -14.29
C GLY A 335 -6.19 13.21 -14.15
N GLY A 336 -6.85 13.99 -13.28
CA GLY A 336 -6.56 15.42 -13.09
C GLY A 336 -5.57 15.73 -11.98
N GLU A 337 -5.25 17.02 -11.87
CA GLU A 337 -4.49 17.60 -10.77
C GLU A 337 -5.38 18.43 -9.85
N PHE A 338 -5.11 18.33 -8.54
CA PHE A 338 -5.83 19.04 -7.49
C PHE A 338 -4.84 19.82 -6.63
N HIS A 339 -5.01 21.15 -6.60
CA HIS A 339 -4.15 22.08 -5.87
C HIS A 339 -4.98 22.93 -4.91
N ILE A 340 -4.45 23.15 -3.70
CA ILE A 340 -5.05 24.03 -2.70
C ILE A 340 -4.06 25.15 -2.38
N VAL A 341 -4.55 26.39 -2.33
CA VAL A 341 -3.82 27.56 -1.87
C VAL A 341 -4.63 28.24 -0.77
N THR A 342 -3.97 28.52 0.36
CA THR A 342 -4.60 29.06 1.58
C THR A 342 -3.99 30.40 2.03
N THR A 343 -3.25 31.08 1.15
CA THR A 343 -2.49 32.30 1.50
C THR A 343 -3.31 33.59 1.50
N ASP A 344 -4.42 33.62 0.77
CA ASP A 344 -5.32 34.78 0.61
C ASP A 344 -6.75 34.25 0.43
N GLY A 345 -7.30 33.77 1.55
CA GLY A 345 -8.51 32.95 1.55
C GLY A 345 -8.28 31.54 1.04
N PHE A 346 -9.37 30.80 0.89
CA PHE A 346 -9.36 29.41 0.47
C PHE A 346 -9.56 29.31 -1.04
N ARG A 347 -8.56 28.77 -1.74
CA ARG A 347 -8.61 28.54 -3.17
C ARG A 347 -8.33 27.08 -3.52
N ILE A 348 -9.28 26.44 -4.18
CA ILE A 348 -9.09 25.15 -4.85
C ILE A 348 -8.90 25.40 -6.34
N GLN A 349 -7.87 24.79 -6.92
CA GLN A 349 -7.63 24.77 -8.35
C GLN A 349 -7.54 23.33 -8.84
N ILE A 350 -8.33 23.02 -9.85
CA ILE A 350 -8.41 21.69 -10.46
C ILE A 350 -8.17 21.81 -11.95
N ILE A 351 -7.33 20.91 -12.46
CA ILE A 351 -7.03 20.77 -13.89
C ILE A 351 -7.37 19.34 -14.29
N LEU A 352 -8.21 19.17 -15.30
CA LEU A 352 -8.64 17.87 -15.80
C LEU A 352 -8.36 17.80 -17.29
N TRP A 353 -7.46 16.90 -17.70
CA TRP A 353 -7.06 16.75 -19.09
C TRP A 353 -8.21 16.20 -19.93
N LYS A 354 -8.38 16.73 -21.13
CA LYS A 354 -9.24 16.12 -22.14
C LYS A 354 -8.50 14.88 -22.63
N GLY A 355 -9.12 13.71 -22.54
CA GLY A 355 -8.54 12.47 -23.09
C GLY A 355 -8.13 12.67 -24.55
N GLU A 356 -7.04 12.03 -24.98
CA GLU A 356 -6.60 12.06 -26.38
C GLU A 356 -7.78 11.68 -27.27
N THR A 357 -8.29 12.68 -28.01
CA THR A 357 -9.11 12.42 -29.19
C THR A 357 -8.13 11.89 -30.23
N SER A 358 -7.98 10.57 -30.23
CA SER A 358 -7.38 9.83 -31.34
C SER A 358 -8.36 9.73 -32.48
#